data_AF-A0A356PBF3-F1
#
_entry.id   AF-A0A356PBF3-F1
#
_cell.length_a   1.000
_cell.length_b   1.000
_cell.length_c   1.000
_cell.angle_alpha   90.00
_cell.angle_beta   90.00
_cell.angle_gamma   90.00
#
_symmetry.space_group_name_H-M   'P 1'
#
loop_
_entity.id
_entity.type
_entity.pdbx_description
1 polymer ?
#
loop_
_entity_poly.entity_id
_entity_poly.type
_entity_poly.pdbx_seq_one_letter_code
_entity_poly.pdbx_strand_id
1 'polypeptide(L)'
;MTINTKRVMKNGWRISKDRSYTCLRIRVPGGSFPVKLLPLIQGIAERFGNGAVHLTTRQGLEIPGISFEHMAEINTMLSPLIEELEVKIGVEIEDTSKGYPSAGTRNVVACIGNKVCSNAVFNTTALAQDIEKIIFPNNPHVKIAVTGCPNDCIKAHTQDIGIIGQVEPIYDAPRCIGCQACVKNCHKVSTGALSFVNNKVKRDASRCIGCGECVLKCPTAAWTRG
;
A
#
# COMPACT_ATOMS: atom_id res chain seq x y z
N MET A 1 26.25 4.97 -27.78
CA MET A 1 24.92 5.53 -28.11
C MET A 1 24.53 6.56 -27.06
N THR A 2 24.02 7.72 -27.46
CA THR A 2 23.54 8.74 -26.52
C THR A 2 22.11 8.40 -26.12
N ILE A 3 21.92 7.79 -24.94
CA ILE A 3 20.62 7.33 -24.47
C ILE A 3 19.84 8.51 -23.87
N ASN A 4 18.60 8.74 -24.33
CA ASN A 4 17.72 9.75 -23.73
C ASN A 4 17.21 9.26 -22.37
N THR A 5 17.93 9.65 -21.31
CA THR A 5 17.66 9.23 -19.93
C THR A 5 16.26 9.61 -19.44
N LYS A 6 15.71 10.74 -19.87
CA LYS A 6 14.35 11.18 -19.48
C LYS A 6 13.30 10.23 -20.03
N ARG A 7 13.44 9.79 -21.29
CA ARG A 7 12.51 8.85 -21.93
C ARG A 7 12.59 7.47 -21.25
N VAL A 8 13.79 7.00 -20.98
CA VAL A 8 14.02 5.74 -20.24
C VAL A 8 13.34 5.79 -18.88
N MET A 9 13.59 6.85 -18.12
CA MET A 9 13.01 7.00 -16.78
C MET A 9 11.50 7.08 -16.78
N LYS A 10 10.88 7.76 -17.75
CA LYS A 10 9.41 7.81 -17.88
C LYS A 10 8.80 6.43 -18.11
N ASN A 11 9.51 5.50 -18.73
CA ASN A 11 8.98 4.19 -19.10
C ASN A 11 9.14 3.12 -18.00
N GLY A 12 9.39 3.53 -16.75
CA GLY A 12 9.56 2.61 -15.63
C GLY A 12 10.98 2.03 -15.48
N TRP A 13 11.96 2.59 -16.19
CA TRP A 13 13.36 2.15 -16.14
C TRP A 13 14.22 3.07 -15.29
N ARG A 14 15.34 2.57 -14.78
CA ARG A 14 16.29 3.33 -13.95
C ARG A 14 17.66 3.37 -14.59
N ILE A 15 18.23 4.56 -14.63
CA ILE A 15 19.62 4.73 -15.01
C ILE A 15 20.49 4.26 -13.85
N SER A 16 21.28 3.22 -14.09
CA SER A 16 22.10 2.59 -13.05
C SER A 16 23.45 3.31 -12.87
N LYS A 17 24.20 2.92 -11.84
CA LYS A 17 25.57 3.42 -11.61
C LYS A 17 26.50 3.02 -12.76
N ASP A 18 26.37 1.78 -13.23
CA ASP A 18 27.02 1.30 -14.44
C ASP A 18 26.19 1.74 -15.66
N ARG A 19 26.75 2.63 -16.48
CA ARG A 19 26.03 3.19 -17.62
C ARG A 19 25.83 2.19 -18.77
N SER A 20 26.36 0.98 -18.65
CA SER A 20 26.13 -0.13 -19.57
C SER A 20 24.78 -0.82 -19.29
N TYR A 21 24.26 -0.71 -18.06
CA TYR A 21 23.06 -1.41 -17.63
C TYR A 21 21.98 -0.47 -17.08
N THR A 22 20.75 -0.94 -17.15
CA THR A 22 19.54 -0.34 -16.59
C THR A 22 18.92 -1.28 -15.57
N CYS A 23 17.90 -0.77 -14.87
CA CYS A 23 17.08 -1.56 -13.96
C CYS A 23 15.61 -1.32 -14.26
N LEU A 24 14.87 -2.40 -14.48
CA LEU A 24 13.43 -2.37 -14.67
C LEU A 24 12.75 -2.21 -13.31
N ARG A 25 11.81 -1.29 -13.19
CA ARG A 25 10.92 -1.19 -12.04
C ARG A 25 9.51 -1.63 -12.39
N ILE A 26 9.00 -2.58 -11.62
CA ILE A 26 7.65 -3.11 -11.70
C ILE A 26 6.81 -2.51 -10.58
N ARG A 27 5.61 -2.04 -10.94
CA ARG A 27 4.60 -1.49 -10.02
C ARG A 27 3.70 -2.62 -9.52
N VAL A 28 3.26 -2.51 -8.27
CA VAL A 28 2.29 -3.42 -7.63
C VAL A 28 1.40 -2.58 -6.71
N PRO A 29 0.35 -1.94 -7.23
CA PRO A 29 -0.54 -1.10 -6.45
C PRO A 29 -1.16 -1.87 -5.28
N GLY A 30 -0.95 -1.39 -4.06
CA GLY A 30 -1.41 -2.05 -2.84
C GLY A 30 -0.65 -3.33 -2.45
N GLY A 31 0.47 -3.64 -3.13
CA GLY A 31 1.47 -4.62 -2.70
C GLY A 31 1.07 -6.09 -2.81
N SER A 32 0.06 -6.43 -3.61
CA SER A 32 -0.41 -7.80 -3.82
C SER A 32 -0.65 -8.05 -5.31
N PHE A 33 -0.18 -9.19 -5.83
CA PHE A 33 -0.41 -9.60 -7.22
C PHE A 33 -0.62 -11.13 -7.34
N PRO A 34 -1.24 -11.60 -8.43
CA PRO A 34 -1.44 -13.03 -8.66
C PRO A 34 -0.12 -13.80 -8.88
N VAL A 35 0.01 -14.97 -8.23
CA VAL A 35 1.18 -15.86 -8.33
C VAL A 35 1.55 -16.22 -9.77
N LYS A 36 0.55 -16.30 -10.68
CA LYS A 36 0.76 -16.58 -12.12
C LYS A 36 1.70 -15.59 -12.83
N LEU A 37 1.95 -14.41 -12.26
CA LEU A 37 2.89 -13.42 -12.82
C LEU A 37 4.36 -13.68 -12.42
N LEU A 38 4.61 -14.52 -11.40
CA LEU A 38 5.98 -14.81 -10.95
C LEU A 38 6.86 -15.44 -12.04
N PRO A 39 6.39 -16.42 -12.86
CA PRO A 39 7.22 -17.00 -13.91
C PRO A 39 7.70 -15.97 -14.95
N LEU A 40 6.87 -14.96 -15.25
CA LEU A 40 7.27 -13.86 -16.14
C LEU A 40 8.40 -13.02 -15.53
N ILE A 41 8.27 -12.64 -14.25
CA ILE A 41 9.28 -11.88 -13.51
C ILE A 41 10.59 -12.66 -13.42
N GLN A 42 10.50 -13.96 -13.07
CA GLN A 42 11.64 -14.87 -13.01
C GLN A 42 12.34 -14.96 -14.37
N GLY A 43 11.59 -15.22 -15.45
CA GLY A 43 12.14 -15.34 -16.79
C GLY A 43 12.86 -14.07 -17.26
N ILE A 44 12.34 -12.89 -16.91
CA ILE A 44 13.03 -11.62 -17.22
C ILE A 44 14.33 -11.50 -16.41
N ALA A 45 14.29 -11.79 -15.11
CA ALA A 45 15.44 -11.67 -14.23
C ALA A 45 16.58 -12.65 -14.58
N GLU A 46 16.26 -13.89 -14.96
CA GLU A 46 17.24 -14.91 -15.35
C GLU A 46 17.81 -14.68 -16.75
N ARG A 47 16.99 -14.26 -17.73
CA ARG A 47 17.41 -14.12 -19.13
C ARG A 47 18.09 -12.79 -19.44
N PHE A 48 17.61 -11.70 -18.85
CA PHE A 48 18.06 -10.36 -19.18
C PHE A 48 18.66 -9.60 -18.01
N GLY A 49 18.29 -9.96 -16.78
CA GLY A 49 18.86 -9.39 -15.57
C GLY A 49 20.11 -10.13 -15.11
N ASN A 50 20.49 -9.89 -13.86
CA ASN A 50 21.60 -10.59 -13.20
C ASN A 50 21.14 -11.76 -12.31
N GLY A 51 19.93 -12.29 -12.54
CA GLY A 51 19.35 -13.35 -11.71
C GLY A 51 18.80 -12.91 -10.36
N ALA A 52 18.74 -11.61 -10.07
CA ALA A 52 18.19 -11.08 -8.82
C ALA A 52 16.92 -10.22 -9.03
N VAL A 53 16.06 -10.21 -8.01
CA VAL A 53 14.92 -9.28 -7.92
C VAL A 53 15.02 -8.55 -6.57
N HIS A 54 14.95 -7.23 -6.60
CA HIS A 54 14.93 -6.40 -5.41
C HIS A 54 13.48 -6.02 -5.04
N LEU A 55 13.10 -6.26 -3.78
CA LEU A 55 11.83 -5.80 -3.23
C LEU A 55 11.97 -4.35 -2.77
N THR A 56 11.19 -3.45 -3.35
CA THR A 56 11.30 -2.03 -3.04
C THR A 56 10.56 -1.69 -1.74
N THR A 57 10.96 -0.60 -1.09
CA THR A 57 10.21 -0.02 0.05
C THR A 57 8.82 0.47 -0.33
N ARG A 58 8.51 0.52 -1.63
CA ARG A 58 7.21 0.91 -2.17
C ARG A 58 6.40 -0.27 -2.71
N GLN A 59 6.69 -1.48 -2.24
CA GLN A 59 5.96 -2.71 -2.59
C GLN A 59 5.99 -3.08 -4.07
N GLY A 60 6.76 -2.39 -4.90
CA GLY A 60 7.10 -2.82 -6.25
C GLY A 60 8.36 -3.70 -6.27
N LEU A 61 8.73 -4.15 -7.46
CA LEU A 61 9.90 -4.99 -7.71
C LEU A 61 10.90 -4.26 -8.61
N GLU A 62 12.18 -4.56 -8.48
CA GLU A 62 13.22 -4.06 -9.36
C GLU A 62 14.09 -5.20 -9.89
N ILE A 63 14.33 -5.24 -11.19
CA ILE A 63 15.19 -6.22 -11.87
C ILE A 63 16.44 -5.49 -12.37
N PRO A 64 17.59 -5.62 -11.71
CA PRO A 64 18.83 -4.95 -12.11
C PRO A 64 19.62 -5.74 -13.16
N GLY A 65 20.61 -5.08 -13.77
CA GLY A 65 21.59 -5.73 -14.66
C GLY A 65 21.09 -5.92 -16.10
N ILE A 66 20.06 -5.19 -16.52
CA ILE A 66 19.48 -5.33 -17.87
C ILE A 66 20.24 -4.44 -18.85
N SER A 67 20.65 -4.98 -20.00
CA SER A 67 21.21 -4.17 -21.09
C SER A 67 20.12 -3.27 -21.71
N PHE A 68 20.48 -2.04 -22.07
CA PHE A 68 19.53 -1.10 -22.68
C PHE A 68 18.92 -1.60 -24.00
N GLU A 69 19.61 -2.50 -24.72
CA GLU A 69 19.15 -3.05 -25.99
C GLU A 69 17.91 -3.95 -25.85
N HIS A 70 17.75 -4.62 -24.71
CA HIS A 70 16.62 -5.52 -24.44
C HIS A 70 15.36 -4.81 -23.95
N MET A 71 15.41 -3.48 -23.71
CA MET A 71 14.27 -2.74 -23.15
C MET A 71 13.00 -2.89 -23.97
N ALA A 72 13.10 -2.82 -25.30
CA ALA A 72 11.94 -2.90 -26.18
C ALA A 72 11.30 -4.31 -26.15
N GLU A 73 12.12 -5.36 -26.13
CA GLU A 73 11.66 -6.74 -26.00
C GLU A 73 10.97 -6.96 -24.65
N ILE A 74 11.60 -6.51 -23.56
CA ILE A 74 11.06 -6.66 -22.20
C ILE A 74 9.77 -5.86 -22.03
N ASN A 75 9.66 -4.66 -22.61
CA ASN A 75 8.42 -3.89 -22.59
C ASN A 75 7.24 -4.67 -23.18
N THR A 76 7.45 -5.36 -24.30
CA THR A 76 6.42 -6.23 -24.89
C THR A 76 6.09 -7.40 -23.96
N MET A 77 7.11 -8.03 -23.35
CA MET A 77 6.91 -9.12 -22.39
C MET A 77 6.14 -8.68 -21.13
N LEU A 78 6.21 -7.40 -20.75
CA LEU A 78 5.51 -6.86 -19.58
C LEU A 78 4.01 -6.64 -19.80
N SER A 79 3.50 -6.69 -21.05
CA SER A 79 2.09 -6.44 -21.35
C SER A 79 1.13 -7.19 -20.43
N PRO A 80 1.25 -8.52 -20.22
CA PRO A 80 0.34 -9.27 -19.34
C PRO A 80 0.39 -8.82 -17.88
N LEU A 81 1.55 -8.35 -17.42
CA LEU A 81 1.72 -7.83 -16.06
C LEU A 81 1.06 -6.46 -15.92
N ILE A 82 1.25 -5.57 -16.89
CA ILE A 82 0.64 -4.23 -16.91
C ILE A 82 -0.89 -4.37 -17.03
N GLU A 83 -1.38 -5.28 -17.86
CA GLU A 83 -2.79 -5.59 -17.99
C GLU A 83 -3.41 -6.05 -16.66
N GLU A 84 -2.77 -6.99 -15.96
CA GLU A 84 -3.31 -7.53 -14.70
C GLU A 84 -3.22 -6.54 -13.53
N LEU A 85 -2.15 -5.73 -13.45
CA LEU A 85 -1.89 -4.87 -12.29
C LEU A 85 -2.40 -3.43 -12.44
N GLU A 86 -2.54 -2.92 -13.66
CA GLU A 86 -2.93 -1.54 -13.93
C GLU A 86 -4.26 -1.50 -14.70
N VAL A 87 -4.34 -2.11 -15.89
CA VAL A 87 -5.53 -1.99 -16.76
C VAL A 87 -6.76 -2.63 -16.11
N LYS A 88 -6.63 -3.83 -15.54
CA LYS A 88 -7.72 -4.56 -14.90
C LYS A 88 -8.28 -3.84 -13.67
N ILE A 89 -7.45 -3.06 -12.97
CA ILE A 89 -7.95 -2.23 -11.87
C ILE A 89 -8.64 -0.97 -12.40
N GLY A 90 -8.33 -0.52 -13.62
CA GLY A 90 -9.02 0.60 -14.29
C GLY A 90 -8.11 1.76 -14.66
N VAL A 91 -6.78 1.56 -14.68
CA VAL A 91 -5.83 2.54 -15.20
C VAL A 91 -5.92 2.56 -16.73
N GLU A 92 -6.06 3.76 -17.30
CA GLU A 92 -6.07 3.96 -18.74
C GLU A 92 -4.64 3.94 -19.30
N ILE A 93 -4.30 2.90 -20.07
CA ILE A 93 -3.01 2.76 -20.76
C ILE A 93 -3.29 2.45 -22.23
N GLU A 94 -2.85 3.33 -23.13
CA GLU A 94 -3.11 3.22 -24.57
C GLU A 94 -2.47 1.97 -25.20
N ASP A 95 -1.23 1.64 -24.81
CA ASP A 95 -0.45 0.56 -25.40
C ASP A 95 0.47 -0.09 -24.36
N THR A 96 0.03 -1.24 -23.86
CA THR A 96 0.75 -2.03 -22.85
C THR A 96 2.01 -2.69 -23.39
N SER A 97 2.15 -2.86 -24.72
CA SER A 97 3.34 -3.43 -25.34
C SER A 97 4.55 -2.50 -25.29
N LYS A 98 4.32 -1.19 -25.07
CA LYS A 98 5.38 -0.19 -24.93
C LYS A 98 5.90 -0.05 -23.50
N GLY A 99 5.45 -0.86 -22.55
CA GLY A 99 5.81 -0.76 -21.14
C GLY A 99 5.04 0.34 -20.41
N TYR A 100 5.56 0.82 -19.28
CA TYR A 100 4.83 1.82 -18.48
C TYR A 100 4.77 3.20 -19.18
N PRO A 101 3.62 3.89 -19.19
CA PRO A 101 3.51 5.23 -19.80
C PRO A 101 4.16 6.34 -18.96
N SER A 102 4.34 6.12 -17.66
CA SER A 102 4.92 7.09 -16.73
C SER A 102 5.67 6.40 -15.58
N ALA A 103 6.59 7.14 -14.95
CA ALA A 103 7.24 6.78 -13.69
C ALA A 103 7.06 7.85 -12.61
N GLY A 104 6.25 8.88 -12.89
CA GLY A 104 6.04 10.05 -12.06
C GLY A 104 5.37 9.71 -10.75
N THR A 105 4.09 9.33 -10.79
CA THR A 105 3.36 8.91 -9.59
C THR A 105 3.98 7.64 -9.05
N ARG A 106 4.34 7.65 -7.76
CA ARG A 106 4.93 6.48 -7.12
C ARG A 106 3.84 5.47 -6.82
N ASN A 107 4.20 4.18 -6.90
CA ASN A 107 3.33 3.07 -6.54
C ASN A 107 2.59 3.36 -5.23
N VAL A 108 1.26 3.32 -5.25
CA VAL A 108 0.45 3.47 -4.04
C VAL A 108 0.66 2.23 -3.17
N VAL A 109 1.06 2.45 -1.93
CA VAL A 109 1.35 1.34 -0.99
C VAL A 109 0.21 1.15 0.00
N ALA A 110 0.02 -0.09 0.43
CA ALA A 110 -0.98 -0.45 1.41
C ALA A 110 -0.41 -1.45 2.43
N CYS A 111 -0.84 -1.38 3.69
CA CYS A 111 -0.68 -2.54 4.57
C CYS A 111 -1.61 -3.69 4.11
N ILE A 112 -1.47 -4.88 4.69
CA ILE A 112 -2.28 -6.06 4.29
C ILE A 112 -3.80 -5.86 4.47
N GLY A 113 -4.20 -4.91 5.32
CA GLY A 113 -5.59 -4.54 5.52
C GLY A 113 -6.45 -5.62 6.16
N ASN A 114 -7.76 -5.48 6.03
CA ASN A 114 -8.74 -6.40 6.60
C ASN A 114 -8.82 -7.76 5.89
N LYS A 115 -8.00 -7.99 4.86
CA LYS A 115 -7.83 -9.32 4.24
C LYS A 115 -7.25 -10.33 5.24
N VAL A 116 -6.43 -9.86 6.18
CA VAL A 116 -5.78 -10.70 7.20
C VAL A 116 -5.75 -10.05 8.58
N CYS A 117 -5.51 -8.73 8.67
CA CYS A 117 -5.30 -8.06 9.93
C CYS A 117 -6.62 -7.76 10.64
N SER A 118 -6.78 -8.26 11.87
CA SER A 118 -7.96 -8.02 12.73
C SER A 118 -8.14 -6.56 13.15
N ASN A 119 -7.07 -5.76 13.16
CA ASN A 119 -7.09 -4.35 13.53
C ASN A 119 -7.54 -3.46 12.38
N ALA A 120 -7.42 -3.92 11.13
CA ALA A 120 -7.75 -3.11 9.98
C ALA A 120 -9.27 -2.93 9.84
N VAL A 121 -9.70 -1.70 9.54
CA VAL A 121 -11.12 -1.34 9.53
C VAL A 121 -11.72 -1.37 8.12
N PHE A 122 -10.87 -1.47 7.08
CA PHE A 122 -11.28 -1.54 5.68
C PHE A 122 -10.26 -2.30 4.81
N ASN A 123 -10.60 -2.54 3.55
CA ASN A 123 -9.72 -3.17 2.55
C ASN A 123 -8.75 -2.13 1.97
N THR A 124 -7.54 -2.10 2.50
CA THR A 124 -6.49 -1.14 2.13
C THR A 124 -5.96 -1.37 0.72
N THR A 125 -5.85 -2.62 0.25
CA THR A 125 -5.41 -2.91 -1.12
C THR A 125 -6.43 -2.37 -2.13
N ALA A 126 -7.73 -2.55 -1.88
CA ALA A 126 -8.77 -2.05 -2.78
C ALA A 126 -8.72 -0.52 -2.88
N LEU A 127 -8.65 0.19 -1.75
CA LEU A 127 -8.52 1.65 -1.77
C LEU A 127 -7.22 2.12 -2.45
N ALA A 128 -6.10 1.42 -2.24
CA ALA A 128 -4.85 1.75 -2.92
C ALA A 128 -4.97 1.60 -4.45
N GLN A 129 -5.67 0.57 -4.92
CA GLN A 129 -5.96 0.37 -6.34
C GLN A 129 -6.91 1.44 -6.87
N ASP A 130 -7.95 1.83 -6.11
CA ASP A 130 -8.86 2.93 -6.48
C ASP A 130 -8.13 4.26 -6.62
N ILE A 131 -7.17 4.55 -5.74
CA ILE A 131 -6.32 5.73 -5.83
C ILE A 131 -5.39 5.63 -7.04
N GLU A 132 -4.78 4.47 -7.29
CA GLU A 132 -3.89 4.26 -8.42
C GLU A 132 -4.58 4.63 -9.75
N LYS A 133 -5.84 4.20 -9.96
CA LYS A 133 -6.65 4.55 -11.14
C LYS A 133 -6.77 6.06 -11.38
N ILE A 134 -6.81 6.85 -10.30
CA ILE A 134 -6.98 8.30 -10.36
C ILE A 134 -5.65 8.99 -10.67
N ILE A 135 -4.54 8.45 -10.15
CA ILE A 135 -3.24 9.14 -10.17
C ILE A 135 -2.26 8.59 -11.20
N PHE A 136 -2.51 7.42 -11.77
CA PHE A 136 -1.66 6.81 -12.77
C PHE A 136 -2.48 6.69 -14.08
N PRO A 137 -1.92 7.06 -15.25
CA PRO A 137 -0.54 7.46 -15.51
C PRO A 137 -0.26 8.98 -15.49
N ASN A 138 0.28 9.51 -14.38
CA ASN A 138 0.60 10.94 -14.26
C ASN A 138 2.10 11.17 -14.00
N ASN A 139 2.60 12.38 -14.30
CA ASN A 139 4.01 12.77 -14.13
C ASN A 139 4.40 13.32 -12.73
N PRO A 140 3.51 13.92 -11.91
CA PRO A 140 3.90 14.43 -10.60
C PRO A 140 4.44 13.33 -9.69
N HIS A 141 5.54 13.63 -8.99
CA HIS A 141 6.14 12.70 -8.03
C HIS A 141 5.48 12.86 -6.67
N VAL A 142 4.52 11.98 -6.40
CA VAL A 142 3.76 11.93 -5.14
C VAL A 142 3.81 10.51 -4.60
N LYS A 143 4.00 10.38 -3.29
CA LYS A 143 3.93 9.11 -2.55
C LYS A 143 2.64 9.10 -1.74
N ILE A 144 1.82 8.09 -2.01
CA ILE A 144 0.58 7.86 -1.27
C ILE A 144 0.66 6.54 -0.53
N ALA A 145 0.21 6.49 0.72
CA ALA A 145 0.10 5.25 1.47
C ALA A 145 -1.23 5.11 2.21
N VAL A 146 -1.68 3.85 2.30
CA VAL A 146 -2.96 3.47 2.89
C VAL A 146 -2.73 2.46 4.02
N THR A 147 -3.06 2.84 5.26
CA THR A 147 -3.08 1.91 6.41
C THR A 147 -4.49 1.73 6.96
N GLY A 148 -4.80 0.50 7.33
CA GLY A 148 -6.13 0.11 7.80
C GLY A 148 -6.45 0.51 9.24
N CYS A 149 -5.45 0.97 10.01
CA CYS A 149 -5.62 1.33 11.42
C CYS A 149 -4.49 2.28 11.90
N PRO A 150 -4.62 2.88 13.09
CA PRO A 150 -3.63 3.81 13.66
C PRO A 150 -2.26 3.20 14.00
N ASN A 151 -2.09 1.87 13.95
CA ASN A 151 -0.78 1.24 14.13
C ASN A 151 0.23 1.62 13.04
N ASP A 152 -0.28 2.13 11.90
CA ASP A 152 0.52 2.70 10.83
C ASP A 152 1.66 1.79 10.33
N CYS A 153 1.32 0.55 9.98
CA CYS A 153 2.30 -0.45 9.54
C CYS A 153 3.04 -0.05 8.26
N ILE A 154 2.45 0.81 7.42
CA ILE A 154 3.01 1.26 6.14
C ILE A 154 3.69 2.64 6.20
N LYS A 155 3.71 3.26 7.39
CA LYS A 155 4.28 4.61 7.61
C LYS A 155 3.60 5.69 6.77
N ALA A 156 2.26 5.70 6.79
CA ALA A 156 1.40 6.69 6.15
C ALA A 156 1.70 8.11 6.64
N HIS A 157 2.06 8.32 7.91
CA HIS A 157 2.43 9.65 8.42
C HIS A 157 3.66 10.26 7.76
N THR A 158 4.53 9.46 7.13
CA THR A 158 5.78 9.93 6.51
C THR A 158 5.68 10.06 4.99
N GLN A 159 4.50 9.84 4.42
CA GLN A 159 4.24 9.99 2.99
C GLN A 159 3.71 11.39 2.67
N ASP A 160 3.77 11.78 1.39
CA ASP A 160 3.22 13.05 0.92
C ASP A 160 1.69 13.10 1.15
N ILE A 161 1.01 11.95 0.96
CA ILE A 161 -0.39 11.76 1.34
C ILE A 161 -0.52 10.43 2.09
N GLY A 162 -0.97 10.49 3.35
CA GLY A 162 -1.21 9.33 4.21
C GLY A 162 -2.70 9.17 4.51
N ILE A 163 -3.23 7.97 4.29
CA ILE A 163 -4.62 7.60 4.63
C ILE A 163 -4.58 6.58 5.75
N ILE A 164 -5.20 6.91 6.89
CA ILE A 164 -5.20 6.10 8.10
C ILE A 164 -6.63 5.76 8.49
N GLY A 165 -6.95 4.48 8.50
CA GLY A 165 -8.23 3.98 9.00
C GLY A 165 -8.42 4.27 10.48
N GLN A 166 -9.59 4.77 10.83
CA GLN A 166 -10.02 4.95 12.21
C GLN A 166 -11.44 4.44 12.35
N VAL A 167 -11.75 3.95 13.55
CA VAL A 167 -13.13 3.73 13.98
C VAL A 167 -13.58 4.97 14.72
N GLU A 168 -14.86 5.33 14.61
CA GLU A 168 -15.56 6.16 15.58
C GLU A 168 -16.21 5.23 16.64
N PRO A 169 -15.66 5.12 17.86
CA PRO A 169 -16.26 4.23 18.85
C PRO A 169 -17.54 4.85 19.43
N ILE A 170 -18.66 4.15 19.34
CA ILE A 170 -19.93 4.57 19.95
C ILE A 170 -20.14 3.81 21.26
N TYR A 171 -20.46 4.53 22.34
CA TYR A 171 -20.67 3.96 23.67
C TYR A 171 -22.16 3.90 24.02
N ASP A 172 -22.66 2.68 24.22
CA ASP A 172 -23.99 2.39 24.73
C ASP A 172 -23.91 2.09 26.23
N ALA A 173 -24.18 3.11 27.04
CA ALA A 173 -24.08 3.01 28.50
C ALA A 173 -25.02 1.95 29.13
N PRO A 174 -26.30 1.83 28.71
CA PRO A 174 -27.18 0.74 29.15
C PRO A 174 -26.62 -0.69 28.99
N ARG A 175 -25.83 -0.95 27.95
CA ARG A 175 -25.23 -2.28 27.71
C ARG A 175 -23.97 -2.55 28.54
N CYS A 176 -23.45 -1.55 29.24
CA CYS A 176 -22.20 -1.65 29.97
C CYS A 176 -22.40 -2.29 31.35
N ILE A 177 -21.70 -3.38 31.61
CA ILE A 177 -21.70 -4.09 32.91
C ILE A 177 -20.58 -3.63 33.86
N GLY A 178 -19.87 -2.54 33.53
CA GLY A 178 -18.86 -1.96 34.42
C GLY A 178 -17.59 -2.79 34.61
N CYS A 179 -17.30 -3.79 33.77
CA CYS A 179 -16.15 -4.70 33.94
C CYS A 179 -14.77 -4.05 33.69
N GLN A 180 -14.73 -2.83 33.14
CA GLN A 180 -13.53 -2.04 32.84
C GLN A 180 -12.53 -2.68 31.86
N ALA A 181 -12.90 -3.76 31.14
CA ALA A 181 -12.02 -4.42 30.17
C ALA A 181 -11.50 -3.45 29.10
N CYS A 182 -12.38 -2.60 28.56
CA CYS A 182 -12.01 -1.58 27.57
C CYS A 182 -11.06 -0.51 28.13
N VAL A 183 -11.28 -0.05 29.37
CA VAL A 183 -10.44 0.94 30.06
C VAL A 183 -9.04 0.38 30.26
N LYS A 184 -8.92 -0.79 30.89
CA LYS A 184 -7.63 -1.46 31.14
C LYS A 184 -6.87 -1.70 29.84
N ASN A 185 -7.55 -2.17 28.79
CA ASN A 185 -6.91 -2.40 27.51
C ASN A 185 -6.44 -1.10 26.85
N CYS A 186 -7.24 -0.04 26.89
CA CYS A 186 -6.87 1.25 26.32
C CYS A 186 -5.57 1.81 26.94
N HIS A 187 -5.39 1.67 28.26
CA HIS A 187 -4.15 2.05 28.93
C HIS A 187 -2.97 1.13 28.59
N LYS A 188 -3.23 -0.16 28.37
CA LYS A 188 -2.18 -1.16 28.12
C LYS A 188 -1.61 -1.08 26.71
N VAL A 189 -2.46 -0.95 25.69
CA VAL A 189 -2.06 -1.14 24.28
C VAL A 189 -2.28 0.09 23.41
N SER A 190 -2.81 1.18 23.96
CA SER A 190 -3.13 2.38 23.19
C SER A 190 -2.89 3.64 24.04
N THR A 191 -3.67 4.70 23.81
CA THR A 191 -3.40 6.02 24.35
C THR A 191 -3.88 6.26 25.78
N GLY A 192 -4.58 5.30 26.41
CA GLY A 192 -5.19 5.51 27.73
C GLY A 192 -6.30 6.57 27.74
N ALA A 193 -7.04 6.72 26.64
CA ALA A 193 -8.11 7.69 26.46
C ALA A 193 -9.42 7.37 27.22
N LEU A 194 -9.54 6.17 27.81
CA LEU A 194 -10.75 5.77 28.54
C LEU A 194 -10.50 5.82 30.04
N SER A 195 -11.48 6.33 30.80
CA SER A 195 -11.51 6.29 32.26
C SER A 195 -12.85 5.74 32.77
N PHE A 196 -12.90 5.32 34.03
CA PHE A 196 -14.12 4.81 34.66
C PHE A 196 -14.55 5.76 35.78
N VAL A 197 -15.71 6.41 35.62
CA VAL A 197 -16.22 7.43 36.54
C VAL A 197 -17.71 7.19 36.76
N ASN A 198 -18.18 7.20 38.01
CA ASN A 198 -19.60 7.02 38.36
C ASN A 198 -20.22 5.78 37.70
N ASN A 199 -19.53 4.64 37.77
CA ASN A 199 -19.93 3.37 37.17
C ASN A 199 -20.12 3.37 35.64
N LYS A 200 -19.60 4.39 34.94
CA LYS A 200 -19.66 4.51 33.49
C LYS A 200 -18.27 4.75 32.91
N VAL A 201 -18.06 4.29 31.67
CA VAL A 201 -16.85 4.60 30.93
C VAL A 201 -16.96 6.01 30.36
N LYS A 202 -15.92 6.82 30.54
CA LYS A 202 -15.78 8.15 29.95
C LYS A 202 -14.62 8.13 28.95
N ARG A 203 -14.84 8.66 27.75
CA ARG A 203 -13.82 8.81 26.71
C ARG A 203 -13.31 10.24 26.67
N ASP A 204 -11.99 10.38 26.71
CA ASP A 204 -11.29 11.62 26.36
C ASP A 204 -11.08 11.67 24.85
N ALA A 205 -11.81 12.56 24.18
CA ALA A 205 -11.74 12.72 22.73
C ALA A 205 -10.38 13.24 22.25
N SER A 206 -9.67 14.03 23.07
CA SER A 206 -8.37 14.60 22.71
C SER A 206 -7.25 13.54 22.62
N ARG A 207 -7.41 12.44 23.36
CA ARG A 207 -6.45 11.32 23.39
C ARG A 207 -6.89 10.13 22.54
N CYS A 208 -8.17 10.03 22.18
CA CYS A 208 -8.67 8.89 21.44
C CYS A 208 -8.21 8.97 19.97
N ILE A 209 -7.50 7.94 19.51
CA ILE A 209 -6.99 7.86 18.13
C ILE A 209 -7.85 6.97 17.22
N GLY A 210 -9.05 6.59 17.66
CA GLY A 210 -9.95 5.73 16.87
C GLY A 210 -9.41 4.32 16.60
N CYS A 211 -8.57 3.77 17.48
CA CYS A 211 -7.94 2.44 17.28
C CYS A 211 -8.91 1.26 17.35
N GLY A 212 -10.13 1.44 17.88
CA GLY A 212 -11.13 0.38 17.97
C GLY A 212 -10.88 -0.70 19.04
N GLU A 213 -9.79 -0.61 19.82
CA GLU A 213 -9.45 -1.57 20.89
C GLU A 213 -10.57 -1.72 21.95
N CYS A 214 -11.30 -0.64 22.23
CA CYS A 214 -12.44 -0.67 23.13
C CYS A 214 -13.61 -1.52 22.61
N VAL A 215 -13.86 -1.47 21.31
CA VAL A 215 -14.86 -2.29 20.61
C VAL A 215 -14.45 -3.76 20.66
N LEU A 216 -13.20 -4.06 20.33
CA LEU A 216 -12.68 -5.44 20.28
C LEU A 216 -12.67 -6.15 21.65
N LYS A 217 -12.55 -5.40 22.75
CA LYS A 217 -12.45 -5.98 24.11
C LYS A 217 -13.74 -5.91 24.92
N CYS A 218 -14.79 -5.26 24.43
CA CYS A 218 -16.02 -5.15 25.18
C CYS A 218 -16.82 -6.48 25.11
N PRO A 219 -17.00 -7.22 26.22
CA PRO A 219 -17.68 -8.52 26.18
C PRO A 219 -19.18 -8.40 25.93
N THR A 220 -19.79 -7.25 26.21
CA THR A 220 -21.23 -7.01 26.01
C THR A 220 -21.54 -6.19 24.76
N ALA A 221 -20.50 -5.85 23.97
CA ALA A 221 -20.58 -4.93 22.83
C ALA A 221 -21.29 -3.60 23.18
N ALA A 222 -21.04 -3.08 24.39
CA ALA A 222 -21.37 -1.71 24.78
C ALA A 222 -20.53 -0.65 24.03
N TRP A 223 -19.46 -1.08 23.38
CA TRP A 223 -18.74 -0.29 22.38
C TRP A 223 -19.00 -0.88 21.00
N THR A 224 -19.42 -0.05 20.05
CA THR A 224 -19.63 -0.42 18.65
C THR A 224 -18.83 0.48 17.72
N ARG A 225 -18.67 0.06 16.47
CA ARG A 225 -18.13 0.91 15.39
C ARG A 225 -19.29 1.74 14.84
N GLY A 226 -19.14 3.06 14.83
CA GLY A 226 -20.02 4.00 14.12
C GLY A 226 -19.81 3.99 12.61
#